data_AF-A0A5C3NRR6-F1
#
_entry.id   AF-A0A5C3NRR6-F1
#
_cell.length_a   1.000
_cell.length_b   1.000
_cell.length_c   1.000
_cell.angle_alpha   90.00
_cell.angle_beta   90.00
_cell.angle_gamma   90.00
#
_symmetry.space_group_name_H-M   'P 1'
#
loop_
_entity.id
_entity.type
_entity.pdbx_description
1 polymer ?
#
loop_
_entity_poly.entity_id
_entity_poly.type
_entity_poly.pdbx_seq_one_letter_code
_entity_poly.pdbx_strand_id
1 'polypeptide(L)' 'MPASREPPDRDPLAAALRPPIDETEEEKASRLADEEAAKRVSHAIDEAIRQEKQQRKKQKVVRLLLLGQSESGGLFL' A
#
# COMPACT_ATOMS: atom_id res chain seq x y z
N MET A 1 -15.17 -10.73 -2.60
CA MET A 1 -14.46 -11.93 -3.09
C MET A 1 -13.40 -12.29 -2.07
N PRO A 2 -13.50 -13.40 -1.32
CA PRO A 2 -12.33 -13.88 -0.59
C PRO A 2 -11.30 -14.31 -1.63
N ALA A 3 -10.10 -13.74 -1.60
CA ALA A 3 -8.99 -14.23 -2.42
C ALA A 3 -8.83 -15.72 -2.10
N SER A 4 -8.95 -16.56 -3.13
CA SER A 4 -8.65 -17.99 -3.03
C SER A 4 -7.22 -18.10 -2.53
N ARG A 5 -7.03 -18.44 -1.24
CA ARG A 5 -5.70 -18.71 -0.70
C ARG A 5 -5.26 -20.02 -1.32
N GLU A 6 -4.54 -19.91 -2.43
CA GLU A 6 -3.80 -21.02 -2.97
C GLU A 6 -2.86 -21.53 -1.87
N PRO A 7 -2.68 -22.86 -1.71
CA PRO A 7 -1.71 -23.39 -0.77
C PRO A 7 -0.34 -22.69 -0.98
N PRO A 8 0.39 -22.36 0.09
CA PRO A 8 1.59 -21.50 0.03
C PRO A 8 2.67 -22.02 -0.91
N ASP A 9 2.72 -23.33 -1.16
CA ASP A 9 3.65 -23.96 -2.09
C ASP A 9 3.36 -23.64 -3.57
N ARG A 10 2.19 -23.10 -3.89
CA ARG A 10 1.77 -22.68 -5.24
C ARG A 10 1.61 -21.17 -5.37
N ASP A 11 1.84 -20.40 -4.30
CA ASP A 11 1.74 -18.95 -4.36
C ASP A 11 3.00 -18.36 -5.04
N PRO A 12 2.86 -17.67 -6.20
CA PRO A 12 3.99 -17.10 -6.92
C PRO A 12 4.76 -16.06 -6.10
N LEU A 13 4.07 -15.34 -5.19
CA LEU A 13 4.72 -14.36 -4.33
C LEU A 13 5.55 -15.04 -3.24
N ALA A 14 5.01 -16.11 -2.64
CA ALA A 14 5.74 -16.90 -1.65
C ALA A 14 6.99 -17.56 -2.24
N ALA A 15 6.90 -18.04 -3.48
CA ALA A 15 8.04 -18.57 -4.21
C ALA A 15 9.12 -17.51 -4.48
N ALA A 16 8.72 -16.29 -4.87
CA ALA A 16 9.64 -15.19 -5.17
C ALA A 16 10.35 -14.61 -3.93
N LEU A 17 9.72 -14.66 -2.76
CA LEU A 17 10.25 -14.13 -1.50
C LEU A 17 11.02 -15.17 -0.68
N ARG A 18 11.13 -16.41 -1.16
CA ARG A 18 11.78 -17.49 -0.43
C ARG A 18 13.28 -17.20 -0.25
N PRO A 19 13.85 -17.39 0.96
CA PRO A 19 15.29 -17.23 1.16
C PRO A 19 16.10 -18.17 0.24
N PRO A 20 17.31 -17.76 -0.17
CA PRO A 20 18.22 -18.61 -0.91
C PRO A 20 18.56 -19.89 -0.11
N ILE A 21 18.75 -21.00 -0.82
CA ILE A 21 18.93 -22.32 -0.21
C ILE A 21 20.32 -22.46 0.43
N ASP A 22 21.28 -21.70 -0.06
CA ASP A 22 22.69 -21.65 0.30
C ASP A 22 23.05 -20.47 1.23
N GLU A 23 22.05 -19.89 1.92
CA GLU A 23 22.24 -18.80 2.88
C GLU A 23 23.10 -19.22 4.09
N THR A 24 24.11 -18.41 4.41
CA THR A 24 24.94 -18.53 5.63
C THR A 24 24.22 -17.95 6.87
N GLU A 25 24.68 -18.28 8.08
CA GLU A 25 24.08 -17.73 9.31
C GLU A 25 24.21 -16.20 9.38
N GLU A 26 25.31 -15.63 8.89
CA GLU A 26 25.50 -14.19 8.82
C GLU A 26 24.53 -13.51 7.85
N GLU A 27 24.35 -14.08 6.65
CA GLU A 27 23.41 -13.57 5.65
C GLU A 27 21.96 -13.63 6.15
N LYS A 28 21.61 -14.73 6.83
CA LYS A 28 20.31 -14.90 7.47
C LYS A 28 20.05 -13.85 8.54
N ALA A 29 21.06 -13.54 9.37
CA ALA A 29 20.96 -12.50 10.38
C ALA A 29 20.74 -11.12 9.74
N SER A 30 21.47 -10.81 8.67
CA SER A 30 21.28 -9.56 7.90
C SER A 30 19.86 -9.47 7.32
N ARG A 31 19.39 -10.53 6.64
CA ARG A 31 18.04 -10.57 6.06
C ARG A 31 16.98 -10.36 7.13
N LEU A 32 17.08 -11.01 8.29
CA LEU A 32 16.10 -10.86 9.36
C LEU A 32 16.09 -9.43 9.92
N ALA A 33 17.26 -8.80 10.07
CA ALA A 33 17.36 -7.41 10.48
C ALA A 33 16.70 -6.46 9.47
N ASP A 34 16.91 -6.69 8.18
CA ASP A 34 16.30 -5.92 7.09
C ASP A 34 14.78 -6.12 7.05
N GLU A 35 14.30 -7.35 7.21
CA GLU A 35 12.87 -7.66 7.30
C GLU A 35 12.22 -6.97 8.52
N GLU A 36 12.89 -6.94 9.67
CA GLU A 36 12.41 -6.21 10.85
C GLU A 36 12.34 -4.71 10.60
N ALA A 37 13.38 -4.14 9.97
CA ALA A 37 13.40 -2.72 9.61
C ALA A 37 12.25 -2.39 8.64
N ALA A 38 12.06 -3.21 7.60
CA ALA A 38 10.96 -3.07 6.66
C ALA A 38 9.59 -3.15 7.34
N LYS A 39 9.39 -4.08 8.27
CA LYS A 39 8.15 -4.18 9.07
C LYS A 39 7.91 -2.93 9.90
N ARG A 40 8.94 -2.40 10.59
CA ARG A 40 8.82 -1.15 11.38
C ARG A 40 8.39 0.02 10.50
N VAL A 41 9.02 0.18 9.32
CA VAL A 41 8.66 1.22 8.36
C VAL A 41 7.23 1.05 7.85
N SER A 42 6.83 -0.17 7.47
CA SER A 42 5.47 -0.45 7.01
C SER A 42 4.43 -0.11 8.09
N HIS A 43 4.69 -0.45 9.35
CA HIS A 43 3.79 -0.13 10.45
C HIS A 43 3.65 1.38 10.67
N ALA A 44 4.76 2.12 10.61
CA ALA A 44 4.72 3.58 10.70
C ALA A 44 3.92 4.22 9.55
N ILE A 45 4.07 3.71 8.33
CA ILE A 45 3.29 4.15 7.16
C ILE A 45 1.80 3.88 7.38
N ASP A 46 1.43 2.67 7.82
CA ASP A 46 0.03 2.31 8.09
C ASP A 46 -0.60 3.22 9.14
N GLU A 47 0.13 3.53 10.21
CA GLU A 47 -0.33 4.45 11.25
C GLU A 47 -0.53 5.86 10.71
N ALA A 48 0.43 6.38 9.93
CA ALA A 48 0.30 7.69 9.29
C ALA A 48 -0.92 7.76 8.36
N ILE A 49 -1.13 6.74 7.51
CA ILE A 49 -2.30 6.65 6.62
C ILE A 49 -3.60 6.59 7.43
N ARG A 50 -3.64 5.84 8.54
CA ARG A 50 -4.83 5.78 9.41
C ARG A 50 -5.13 7.14 10.02
N GLN A 51 -4.12 7.84 10.54
CA GLN A 51 -4.27 9.18 11.10
C GLN A 51 -4.76 10.18 10.03
N GLU A 52 -4.16 10.17 8.84
CA GLU A 52 -4.57 11.03 7.73
C GLU A 52 -6.02 10.75 7.32
N LYS A 53 -6.43 9.48 7.21
CA LYS A 53 -7.82 9.12 6.92
C LYS A 53 -8.78 9.64 7.99
N GLN A 54 -8.42 9.56 9.26
CA GLN A 54 -9.24 10.11 10.35
C GLN A 54 -9.35 11.63 10.28
N GLN A 55 -8.25 12.34 9.98
CA GLN A 55 -8.25 13.80 9.81
C GLN A 55 -9.09 14.22 8.61
N ARG A 56 -8.94 13.56 7.46
CA ARG A 56 -9.73 13.82 6.24
C ARG A 56 -11.23 13.64 6.48
N LYS A 57 -11.64 12.63 7.26
CA LYS A 57 -13.07 12.45 7.61
C LYS A 57 -13.66 13.63 8.39
N LYS A 58 -12.84 14.36 9.16
CA LYS A 58 -13.27 15.55 9.90
C LYS A 58 -13.38 16.79 9.00
N GLN A 59 -12.70 16.78 7.85
CA GLN A 59 -12.71 17.90 6.91
C GLN A 59 -13.88 17.75 5.93
N LYS A 60 -14.76 18.75 5.87
CA LYS A 60 -15.83 18.82 4.85
C LYS A 60 -15.24 19.35 3.54
N VAL A 61 -14.59 18.48 2.78
CA VAL A 61 -14.05 18.83 1.46
C VAL A 61 -15.08 18.55 0.37
N VAL A 62 -15.55 19.58 -0.33
CA VAL A 62 -16.37 19.43 -1.53
C VAL A 62 -15.43 19.30 -2.73
N ARG A 63 -15.48 18.16 -3.43
CA ARG A 63 -14.71 17.92 -4.66
C ARG A 63 -15.64 18.14 -5.86
N LEU A 64 -15.51 19.26 -6.55
CA LEU A 64 -16.28 19.57 -7.76
C LEU A 64 -15.45 19.21 -9.00
N LEU A 65 -15.98 18.34 -9.85
CA LEU A 65 -15.44 18.08 -11.19
C LEU A 65 -16.38 18.73 -12.19
N LEU A 66 -15.93 19.83 -12.79
CA LEU A 66 -16.66 20.48 -13.89
C LEU A 66 -16.28 19.80 -15.20
N LEU A 67 -17.27 19.23 -15.88
CA LEU A 67 -17.13 18.65 -17.22
C LEU A 67 -17.95 19.50 -18.18
N GLY A 68 -17.31 19.99 -19.26
CA GLY A 68 -17.98 20.69 -20.35
C GLY A 68 -17.36 20.32 -21.68
N GLN A 69 -18.18 19.81 -22.62
CA GLN A 69 -17.86 19.94 -24.05
C GLN A 69 -17.92 21.44 -24.40
N SER A 70 -17.07 21.88 -25.30
CA SER A 70 -16.64 23.27 -25.59
C SER A 70 -17.71 24.35 -25.85
N GLU A 71 -18.98 24.17 -25.49
CA GLU A 71 -20.07 25.14 -25.66
C GLU A 71 -21.07 25.17 -24.48
N SER A 72 -20.68 24.84 -23.24
CA SER A 72 -21.54 25.10 -22.08
C SER A 72 -21.30 26.53 -21.57
N GLY A 73 -22.05 27.48 -22.14
CA GLY A 73 -21.95 28.92 -21.89
C GLY A 73 -21.79 29.29 -20.42
N GLY A 74 -20.71 30.03 -20.14
CA GLY A 74 -20.62 30.87 -18.97
C GLY A 74 -21.80 31.84 -18.97
N LEU A 75 -22.48 31.90 -17.83
CA LEU A 75 -23.54 32.83 -17.52
C LEU A 75 -23.08 34.26 -17.86
N PHE A 76 -23.57 34.80 -18.99
CA PHE A 76 -23.62 36.23 -19.24
C PHE A 76 -24.75 36.80 -18.38
N LEU A 77 -24.42 37.28 -17.18
CA LEU A 77 -25.11 38.34 -16.45
C LEU A 77 -24.08 39.07 -15.57
#